data_AF-A0A8T0C182-F1
#
_entry.id   AF-A0A8T0C182-F1
#
_cell.length_a   1.000
_cell.length_b   1.000
_cell.length_c   1.000
_cell.angle_alpha   90.00
_cell.angle_beta   90.00
_cell.angle_gamma   90.00
#
_symmetry.space_group_name_H-M   'P 1'
#
loop_
_entity.id
_entity.type
_entity.pdbx_description
1 polymer ?
#
loop_
_entity_poly.entity_id
_entity_poly.type
_entity_poly.pdbx_seq_one_letter_code
_entity_poly.pdbx_strand_id
1 'polypeptide(L)'
;MNAQSHWMVLYEALTQNEAGYFYNDQLFSGIAIQHNNGVVVGRLVFEKGKQVDDYTPPYLNQTEQAILDTIVEDVLEPVHVNGQLYSGIIYTVSSNGWISGENVFFEGLGDEGTTYHYNTNIRHELSLKSKLGDKLSIDEYYEWDAEGRVVAWTVVFENAENEAESGSISFAVNEDQSLHYFSVGGNFTLVADNSDRLVCPYHSVIDNLRQYNSFSLESFCFGCSEQALKREQEIKKLIVEFKPKSLELYDFSGRCMEFIHFAIANGVKQLEVIDYASEQEKAALHTLMAHQYPHIKMI
;
A
#
# COMPACT_ATOMS: atom_id res chain seq x y z
N MET A 1 12.14 7.26 0.90
CA MET A 1 10.72 7.48 0.53
C MET A 1 10.68 8.47 -0.60
N ASN A 2 10.22 8.06 -1.78
CA ASN A 2 10.08 9.00 -2.89
C ASN A 2 8.63 9.06 -3.34
N ALA A 3 7.87 9.99 -2.74
CA ALA A 3 6.52 10.32 -3.21
C ALA A 3 6.55 10.90 -4.63
N GLN A 4 7.68 11.47 -5.05
CA GLN A 4 7.85 11.97 -6.41
C GLN A 4 8.08 10.83 -7.39
N SER A 5 7.37 10.90 -8.51
CA SER A 5 7.51 10.05 -9.68
C SER A 5 8.00 10.86 -10.88
N HIS A 6 8.11 10.20 -12.02
CA HIS A 6 8.23 10.88 -13.31
C HIS A 6 6.93 11.59 -13.65
N TRP A 7 7.04 12.76 -14.28
CA TRP A 7 5.89 13.34 -14.98
C TRP A 7 5.50 12.42 -16.12
N MET A 8 4.22 12.04 -16.24
CA MET A 8 3.70 11.26 -17.36
C MET A 8 2.71 12.12 -18.15
N VAL A 9 2.92 12.28 -19.45
CA VAL A 9 2.04 13.08 -20.33
C VAL A 9 1.79 12.35 -21.64
N LEU A 10 0.74 12.72 -22.35
CA LEU A 10 0.58 12.37 -23.75
C LEU A 10 1.64 13.09 -24.59
N TYR A 11 2.19 12.40 -25.59
CA TYR A 11 3.26 12.94 -26.43
C TYR A 11 2.83 14.21 -27.17
N GLU A 12 1.57 14.29 -27.62
CA GLU A 12 1.02 15.49 -28.26
C GLU A 12 0.81 16.68 -27.31
N ALA A 13 0.90 16.48 -26.00
CA ALA A 13 0.92 17.57 -25.02
C ALA A 13 2.29 18.28 -25.01
N LEU A 14 3.32 17.69 -25.61
CA LEU A 14 4.64 18.29 -25.74
C LEU A 14 4.71 19.25 -26.93
N THR A 15 5.41 20.36 -26.73
CA THR A 15 5.77 21.28 -27.82
C THR A 15 7.25 21.12 -28.16
N GLN A 16 7.60 21.16 -29.45
CA GLN A 16 8.98 21.00 -29.93
C GLN A 16 9.51 22.30 -30.51
N ASN A 17 10.73 22.69 -30.12
CA ASN A 17 11.50 23.76 -30.76
C ASN A 17 12.98 23.37 -30.86
N GLU A 18 13.85 24.30 -31.27
CA GLU A 18 15.30 24.06 -31.44
C GLU A 18 16.00 23.58 -30.15
N ALA A 19 15.50 23.96 -28.98
CA ALA A 19 16.06 23.57 -27.69
C ALA A 19 15.62 22.17 -27.22
N GLY A 20 14.54 21.62 -27.76
CA GLY A 20 14.02 20.29 -27.42
C GLY A 20 12.50 20.24 -27.25
N TYR A 21 12.04 19.28 -26.45
CA TYR A 21 10.64 19.09 -26.08
C TYR A 21 10.30 19.79 -24.77
N PHE A 22 9.14 20.43 -24.74
CA PHE A 22 8.64 21.25 -23.63
C PHE A 22 7.25 20.81 -23.20
N TYR A 23 6.99 20.89 -21.90
CA TYR A 23 5.67 20.77 -21.29
C TYR A 23 5.46 21.96 -20.34
N ASN A 24 4.33 22.66 -20.45
CA ASN A 24 4.05 23.89 -19.68
C ASN A 24 5.23 24.90 -19.71
N ASP A 25 5.74 25.20 -20.91
CA ASP A 25 6.85 26.13 -21.16
C ASP A 25 8.20 25.78 -20.50
N GLN A 26 8.37 24.54 -20.01
CA GLN A 26 9.61 24.05 -19.42
C GLN A 26 10.16 22.85 -20.20
N LEU A 27 11.49 22.71 -20.26
CA LEU A 27 12.14 21.53 -20.83
C LEU A 27 11.64 20.27 -20.11
N PHE A 28 11.06 19.35 -20.87
CA PHE A 28 10.38 18.21 -20.30
C PHE A 28 11.37 17.16 -19.79
N SER A 29 11.16 16.69 -18.56
CA SER A 29 11.82 15.51 -18.00
C SER A 29 10.74 14.60 -17.41
N GLY A 30 10.59 13.42 -17.97
CA GLY A 30 9.48 12.52 -17.64
C GLY A 30 9.25 11.48 -18.73
N ILE A 31 8.03 10.98 -18.82
CA ILE A 31 7.59 9.96 -19.76
C ILE A 31 6.51 10.55 -20.65
N ALA A 32 6.67 10.39 -21.96
CA ALA A 32 5.66 10.75 -22.94
C ALA A 32 5.03 9.48 -23.54
N ILE A 33 3.72 9.37 -23.47
CA ILE A 33 2.96 8.24 -24.01
C ILE A 33 2.48 8.61 -25.42
N GLN A 34 2.90 7.83 -26.40
CA GLN A 34 2.44 7.91 -27.78
C GLN A 34 1.30 6.92 -27.99
N HIS A 35 0.27 7.35 -28.70
CA HIS A 35 -0.88 6.50 -28.98
C HIS A 35 -1.43 6.74 -30.39
N ASN A 36 -2.24 5.79 -30.86
CA ASN A 36 -3.04 5.90 -32.07
C ASN A 36 -4.48 5.50 -31.74
N ASN A 37 -5.41 6.46 -31.76
CA ASN A 37 -6.83 6.26 -31.42
C ASN A 37 -7.00 5.52 -30.07
N GLY A 38 -6.39 6.03 -29.00
CA GLY A 38 -6.44 5.43 -27.67
C GLY A 38 -5.56 4.20 -27.44
N VAL A 39 -4.98 3.57 -28.48
CA VAL A 39 -4.06 2.43 -28.30
C VAL A 39 -2.63 2.94 -28.18
N VAL A 40 -1.92 2.57 -27.12
CA VAL A 40 -0.54 3.01 -26.87
C VAL A 40 0.41 2.30 -27.82
N VAL A 41 1.28 3.08 -28.49
CA VAL A 41 2.26 2.61 -29.46
C VAL A 41 3.71 2.95 -29.08
N GLY A 42 3.91 3.76 -28.04
CA GLY A 42 5.24 4.12 -27.56
C GLY A 42 5.19 4.72 -26.16
N ARG A 43 6.24 4.48 -25.38
CA ARG A 43 6.44 5.04 -24.04
C ARG A 43 7.85 5.58 -23.99
N LEU A 44 8.01 6.89 -24.04
CA LEU A 44 9.31 7.52 -24.32
C LEU A 44 9.81 8.28 -23.10
N VAL A 45 11.04 7.99 -22.65
CA VAL A 45 11.68 8.73 -21.56
C VAL A 45 12.38 9.97 -22.13
N PHE A 46 12.12 11.11 -21.50
CA PHE A 46 12.76 12.38 -21.80
C PHE A 46 13.58 12.87 -20.62
N GLU A 47 14.77 13.40 -20.90
CA GLU A 47 15.57 14.17 -19.95
C GLU A 47 15.90 15.54 -20.58
N LYS A 48 15.47 16.62 -19.92
CA LYS A 48 15.73 18.01 -20.33
C LYS A 48 15.40 18.25 -21.81
N GLY A 49 14.22 17.78 -22.23
CA GLY A 49 13.67 17.94 -23.57
C GLY A 49 14.29 17.06 -24.64
N LYS A 50 15.08 16.03 -24.28
CA LYS A 50 15.64 15.05 -25.23
C LYS A 50 15.13 13.66 -24.89
N GLN A 51 14.69 12.91 -25.90
CA GLN A 51 14.40 11.49 -25.74
C GLN A 51 15.71 10.76 -25.44
N VAL A 52 15.72 9.95 -24.38
CA VAL A 52 16.91 9.23 -23.91
C VAL A 52 16.72 7.72 -23.86
N ASP A 53 15.49 7.25 -23.73
CA ASP A 53 15.18 5.82 -23.62
C ASP A 53 13.69 5.55 -23.90
N ASP A 54 13.31 4.28 -23.84
CA ASP A 54 11.92 3.82 -23.77
C ASP A 54 11.56 3.44 -22.32
N TYR A 55 10.36 3.81 -21.88
CA TYR A 55 9.89 3.53 -20.52
C TYR A 55 9.31 2.11 -20.44
N THR A 56 9.83 1.34 -19.48
CA THR A 56 9.28 0.04 -19.12
C THR A 56 8.56 0.14 -17.78
N PRO A 57 7.23 -0.12 -17.75
CA PRO A 57 6.48 -0.17 -16.51
C PRO A 57 7.04 -1.23 -15.53
N PRO A 58 7.05 -0.96 -14.21
CA PRO A 58 7.69 -1.82 -13.23
C PRO A 58 6.83 -3.00 -12.76
N TYR A 59 5.69 -3.25 -13.38
CA TYR A 59 4.67 -4.19 -12.89
C TYR A 59 4.94 -5.65 -13.29
N LEU A 60 4.58 -6.58 -12.41
CA LEU A 60 4.78 -8.02 -12.61
C LEU A 60 3.86 -8.58 -13.71
N ASN A 61 2.60 -8.14 -13.72
CA ASN A 61 1.57 -8.63 -14.65
C ASN A 61 1.43 -7.75 -15.90
N GLN A 62 2.49 -7.03 -16.29
CA GLN A 62 2.46 -6.23 -17.50
C GLN A 62 2.18 -7.09 -18.75
N THR A 63 1.29 -6.60 -19.60
CA THR A 63 1.07 -7.14 -20.95
C THR A 63 1.65 -6.17 -21.98
N GLU A 64 1.86 -6.64 -23.21
CA GLU A 64 2.26 -5.75 -24.32
C GLU A 64 1.16 -4.72 -24.65
N GLN A 65 -0.08 -4.99 -24.25
CA GLN A 65 -1.23 -4.14 -24.55
C GLN A 65 -1.31 -3.01 -23.54
N ALA A 66 -1.41 -1.79 -24.06
CA ALA A 66 -1.78 -0.64 -23.26
C ALA A 66 -2.67 0.31 -24.04
N ILE A 67 -3.55 0.98 -23.30
CA ILE A 67 -4.57 1.87 -23.83
C ILE A 67 -4.71 3.12 -22.96
N LEU A 68 -5.33 4.14 -23.53
CA LEU A 68 -5.85 5.27 -22.77
C LEU A 68 -7.25 4.93 -22.27
N ASP A 69 -7.63 5.46 -21.11
CA ASP A 69 -8.97 5.36 -20.54
C ASP A 69 -10.09 5.84 -21.50
N THR A 70 -9.77 6.71 -22.45
CA THR A 70 -10.71 7.23 -23.47
C THR A 70 -11.40 6.19 -24.36
N ILE A 71 -10.87 4.96 -24.45
CA ILE A 71 -11.45 3.89 -25.26
C ILE A 71 -12.04 2.75 -24.42
N VAL A 72 -12.09 2.94 -23.11
CA VAL A 72 -12.74 2.02 -22.18
C VAL A 72 -14.25 2.23 -22.22
N GLU A 73 -15.02 1.12 -22.20
CA GLU A 73 -16.49 1.17 -22.26
C GLU A 73 -17.10 1.54 -20.90
N ASP A 74 -16.53 1.00 -19.82
CA ASP A 74 -17.00 1.16 -18.45
C ASP A 74 -15.88 1.63 -17.52
N VAL A 75 -16.14 2.66 -16.72
CA VAL A 75 -15.23 3.17 -15.69
C VAL A 75 -15.26 2.36 -14.39
N LEU A 76 -16.10 1.34 -14.32
CA LEU A 76 -16.22 0.44 -13.17
C LEU A 76 -15.70 -0.94 -13.54
N GLU A 77 -15.02 -1.56 -12.59
CA GLU A 77 -14.58 -2.95 -12.73
C GLU A 77 -15.78 -3.92 -12.73
N PRO A 78 -15.74 -5.00 -13.52
CA PRO A 78 -14.64 -5.36 -14.41
C PRO A 78 -14.60 -4.51 -15.70
N VAL A 79 -13.40 -4.08 -16.08
CA VAL A 79 -13.16 -3.23 -17.25
C VAL A 79 -13.28 -4.02 -18.57
N HIS A 80 -14.03 -3.45 -19.51
CA HIS A 80 -14.24 -4.00 -20.84
C HIS A 80 -13.73 -3.09 -21.96
N VAL A 81 -13.20 -3.70 -23.02
CA VAL A 81 -12.79 -3.04 -24.27
C VAL A 81 -13.27 -3.90 -25.44
N ASN A 82 -14.05 -3.31 -26.34
CA ASN A 82 -14.72 -4.01 -27.46
C ASN A 82 -15.56 -5.22 -26.99
N GLY A 83 -16.28 -5.06 -25.87
CA GLY A 83 -17.11 -6.10 -25.27
C GLY A 83 -16.37 -7.30 -24.66
N GLN A 84 -15.05 -7.20 -24.44
CA GLN A 84 -14.23 -8.25 -23.80
C GLN A 84 -13.55 -7.73 -22.54
N LEU A 85 -13.35 -8.61 -21.55
CA LEU A 85 -12.57 -8.31 -20.36
C LEU A 85 -11.14 -7.91 -20.77
N TYR A 86 -10.69 -6.75 -20.27
CA TYR A 86 -9.40 -6.21 -20.65
C TYR A 86 -8.26 -6.79 -19.80
N SER A 87 -7.09 -6.98 -20.40
CA SER A 87 -5.85 -7.35 -19.67
C SER A 87 -4.66 -6.59 -20.23
N GLY A 88 -4.15 -5.66 -19.44
CA GLY A 88 -3.08 -4.75 -19.84
C GLY A 88 -3.09 -3.46 -19.05
N ILE A 89 -2.38 -2.45 -19.56
CA ILE A 89 -2.19 -1.18 -18.85
C ILE A 89 -3.17 -0.14 -19.37
N ILE A 90 -3.88 0.53 -18.46
CA ILE A 90 -4.72 1.69 -18.77
C ILE A 90 -4.06 2.94 -18.19
N TYR A 91 -3.84 3.93 -19.05
CA TYR A 91 -3.41 5.27 -18.66
C TYR A 91 -4.62 6.18 -18.49
N THR A 92 -4.76 6.79 -17.31
CA THR A 92 -5.82 7.75 -17.03
C THR A 92 -5.40 9.13 -17.50
N VAL A 93 -6.16 9.74 -18.42
CA VAL A 93 -5.76 10.96 -19.11
C VAL A 93 -6.60 12.15 -18.68
N SER A 94 -5.91 13.24 -18.33
CA SER A 94 -6.51 14.55 -18.07
C SER A 94 -6.63 15.39 -19.34
N SER A 95 -7.58 16.34 -19.35
CA SER A 95 -7.84 17.21 -20.51
C SER A 95 -6.64 18.04 -21.02
N ASN A 96 -5.63 18.27 -20.19
CA ASN A 96 -4.38 18.97 -20.54
C ASN A 96 -3.28 18.01 -21.03
N GLY A 97 -3.61 16.73 -21.30
CA GLY A 97 -2.67 15.69 -21.69
C GLY A 97 -1.77 15.17 -20.56
N TRP A 98 -2.01 15.57 -19.30
CA TRP A 98 -1.39 14.94 -18.13
C TRP A 98 -1.95 13.52 -17.94
N ILE A 99 -1.11 12.59 -17.50
CA ILE A 99 -1.53 11.23 -17.13
C ILE A 99 -1.58 11.14 -15.61
N SER A 100 -2.78 10.97 -15.07
CA SER A 100 -3.03 10.91 -13.63
C SER A 100 -2.96 9.49 -13.05
N GLY A 101 -2.82 8.47 -13.89
CA GLY A 101 -2.61 7.11 -13.43
C GLY A 101 -2.14 6.17 -14.52
N GLU A 102 -1.46 5.11 -14.09
CA GLU A 102 -1.02 3.97 -14.88
C GLU A 102 -1.42 2.72 -14.10
N ASN A 103 -2.46 2.02 -14.53
CA ASN A 103 -3.04 0.89 -13.79
C ASN A 103 -3.03 -0.37 -14.66
N VAL A 104 -2.62 -1.49 -14.07
CA VAL A 104 -2.60 -2.82 -14.66
C VAL A 104 -3.92 -3.52 -14.33
N PHE A 105 -4.56 -4.04 -15.35
CA PHE A 105 -5.76 -4.86 -15.24
C PHE A 105 -5.47 -6.28 -15.70
N PHE A 106 -6.03 -7.26 -14.98
CA PHE A 106 -6.05 -8.66 -15.37
C PHE A 106 -7.49 -9.16 -15.33
N GLU A 107 -7.98 -9.68 -16.46
CA GLU A 107 -9.39 -10.09 -16.62
C GLU A 107 -10.41 -9.02 -16.17
N GLY A 108 -10.10 -7.75 -16.45
CA GLY A 108 -10.93 -6.59 -16.10
C GLY A 108 -10.79 -6.09 -14.67
N LEU A 109 -10.02 -6.75 -13.80
CA LEU A 109 -9.84 -6.35 -12.40
C LEU A 109 -8.50 -5.62 -12.22
N GLY A 110 -8.49 -4.53 -11.44
CA GLY A 110 -7.27 -3.81 -11.10
C GLY A 110 -6.37 -4.64 -10.19
N ASP A 111 -5.06 -4.61 -10.47
CA ASP A 111 -4.09 -5.47 -9.79
C ASP A 111 -2.87 -4.70 -9.27
N GLU A 112 -2.16 -4.00 -10.16
CA GLU A 112 -1.01 -3.16 -9.86
C GLU A 112 -1.22 -1.77 -10.47
N GLY A 113 -0.52 -0.75 -10.00
CA GLY A 113 -0.59 0.55 -10.63
C GLY A 113 -0.12 1.69 -9.77
N THR A 114 -0.19 2.89 -10.33
CA THR A 114 0.07 4.13 -9.62
C THR A 114 -0.91 5.20 -10.06
N THR A 115 -1.35 6.01 -9.10
CA THR A 115 -2.15 7.22 -9.36
C THR A 115 -1.47 8.44 -8.75
N TYR A 116 -1.78 9.62 -9.27
CA TYR A 116 -1.12 10.87 -8.90
C TYR A 116 -2.12 11.90 -8.37
N HIS A 117 -1.65 12.76 -7.47
CA HIS A 117 -2.37 13.97 -7.09
C HIS A 117 -2.52 14.89 -8.31
N TYR A 118 -3.64 15.62 -8.37
CA TYR A 118 -4.06 16.39 -9.55
C TYR A 118 -2.96 17.34 -10.07
N ASN A 119 -2.55 17.15 -11.33
CA ASN A 119 -1.50 17.92 -12.00
C ASN A 119 -0.19 18.04 -11.19
N THR A 120 0.24 16.96 -10.53
CA THR A 120 1.56 16.87 -9.89
C THR A 120 2.19 15.51 -10.15
N ASN A 121 3.51 15.38 -10.04
CA ASN A 121 4.18 14.08 -10.03
C ASN A 121 4.26 13.45 -8.62
N ILE A 122 3.49 13.96 -7.66
CA ILE A 122 3.37 13.34 -6.34
C ILE A 122 2.37 12.19 -6.49
N ARG A 123 2.83 10.98 -6.19
CA ARG A 123 1.96 9.79 -6.14
C ARG A 123 0.89 10.01 -5.08
N HIS A 124 -0.34 9.66 -5.41
CA HIS A 124 -1.40 9.46 -4.43
C HIS A 124 -1.38 8.02 -3.97
N GLU A 125 -1.37 7.07 -4.90
CA GLU A 125 -1.34 5.63 -4.61
C GLU A 125 -0.25 4.91 -5.43
N LEU A 126 0.30 3.84 -4.86
CA LEU A 126 1.16 2.88 -5.55
C LEU A 126 0.86 1.46 -5.02
N SER A 127 0.48 0.58 -5.94
CA SER A 127 0.23 -0.85 -5.70
C SER A 127 1.17 -1.67 -6.58
N LEU A 128 1.99 -2.53 -5.98
CA LEU A 128 3.00 -3.33 -6.68
C LEU A 128 2.98 -4.77 -6.20
N LYS A 129 3.25 -5.68 -7.13
CA LYS A 129 3.54 -7.08 -6.83
C LYS A 129 4.93 -7.42 -7.31
N SER A 130 5.68 -8.16 -6.52
CA SER A 130 7.00 -8.64 -6.91
C SER A 130 7.24 -10.07 -6.48
N LYS A 131 8.12 -10.78 -7.18
CA LYS A 131 8.53 -12.15 -6.84
C LYS A 131 9.89 -12.13 -6.17
N LEU A 132 10.00 -12.79 -5.02
CA LEU A 132 11.25 -13.08 -4.35
C LEU A 132 11.59 -14.57 -4.47
N GLY A 133 12.11 -14.93 -5.64
CA GLY A 133 12.33 -16.33 -6.02
C GLY A 133 11.02 -17.03 -6.39
N ASP A 134 11.02 -18.37 -6.32
CA ASP A 134 9.90 -19.17 -6.86
C ASP A 134 8.71 -19.30 -5.89
N LYS A 135 8.91 -19.01 -4.60
CA LYS A 135 7.96 -19.38 -3.53
C LYS A 135 7.35 -18.21 -2.78
N LEU A 136 7.99 -17.04 -2.88
CA LEU A 136 7.63 -15.87 -2.08
C LEU A 136 7.25 -14.73 -3.02
N SER A 137 6.10 -14.12 -2.79
CA SER A 137 5.72 -12.85 -3.39
C SER A 137 5.68 -11.75 -2.35
N ILE A 138 5.81 -10.51 -2.82
CA ILE A 138 5.68 -9.30 -2.02
C ILE A 138 4.59 -8.48 -2.68
N ASP A 139 3.55 -8.20 -1.91
CA ASP A 139 2.49 -7.28 -2.29
C ASP A 139 2.66 -6.01 -1.46
N GLU A 140 2.79 -4.88 -2.15
CA GLU A 140 3.09 -3.58 -1.59
C GLU A 140 1.98 -2.59 -1.96
N TYR A 141 1.42 -1.92 -0.96
CA TYR A 141 0.45 -0.84 -1.14
C TYR A 141 0.89 0.39 -0.36
N TYR A 142 0.84 1.55 -1.02
CA TYR A 142 1.26 2.81 -0.45
C TYR A 142 0.32 3.93 -0.83
N GLU A 143 0.02 4.80 0.12
CA GLU A 143 -0.71 6.03 -0.10
C GLU A 143 0.06 7.22 0.45
N TRP A 144 0.09 8.32 -0.31
CA TRP A 144 0.65 9.59 0.13
C TRP A 144 -0.38 10.71 0.07
N ASP A 145 -0.26 11.65 1.00
CA ASP A 145 -0.97 12.92 0.92
C ASP A 145 -0.37 13.86 -0.14
N ALA A 146 -1.03 15.00 -0.34
CA ALA A 146 -0.61 16.01 -1.32
C ALA A 146 0.74 16.66 -0.99
N GLU A 147 1.23 16.53 0.25
CA GLU A 147 2.56 16.97 0.66
C GLU A 147 3.64 15.88 0.45
N GLY A 148 3.26 14.67 0.01
CA GLY A 148 4.14 13.55 -0.22
C GLY A 148 4.52 12.77 1.05
N ARG A 149 3.74 12.89 2.13
CA ARG A 149 3.91 12.09 3.34
C ARG A 149 3.10 10.80 3.22
N VAL A 150 3.67 9.68 3.68
CA VAL A 150 3.01 8.36 3.62
C VAL A 150 1.87 8.34 4.63
N VAL A 151 0.63 8.21 4.18
CA VAL A 151 -0.57 8.14 5.03
C VAL A 151 -1.12 6.73 5.17
N ALA A 152 -0.82 5.85 4.21
CA ALA A 152 -1.06 4.41 4.33
C ALA A 152 0.10 3.62 3.75
N TRP A 153 0.37 2.47 4.34
CA TRP A 153 1.45 1.59 3.93
C TRP A 153 1.11 0.18 4.36
N THR A 154 1.13 -0.75 3.42
CA THR A 154 0.90 -2.17 3.66
C THR A 154 1.92 -2.94 2.88
N VAL A 155 2.57 -3.88 3.56
CA VAL A 155 3.45 -4.85 2.90
C VAL A 155 3.09 -6.23 3.40
N VAL A 156 2.84 -7.12 2.45
CA VAL A 156 2.53 -8.53 2.68
C VAL A 156 3.56 -9.37 1.96
N PHE A 157 4.21 -10.26 2.70
CA PHE A 157 5.00 -11.35 2.15
C PHE A 157 4.14 -12.60 2.15
N GLU A 158 3.85 -13.12 0.98
CA GLU A 158 3.07 -14.34 0.82
C GLU A 158 3.96 -15.51 0.42
N ASN A 159 3.89 -16.59 1.19
CA ASN A 159 4.56 -17.84 0.88
C ASN A 159 3.56 -18.84 0.31
N ALA A 160 3.64 -19.08 -1.00
CA ALA A 160 2.70 -19.92 -1.73
C ALA A 160 2.71 -21.40 -1.29
N GLU A 161 3.77 -21.87 -0.64
CA GLU A 161 3.87 -23.27 -0.17
C GLU A 161 3.47 -23.43 1.30
N ASN A 162 3.62 -22.37 2.10
CA ASN A 162 3.36 -22.43 3.54
C ASN A 162 2.90 -21.06 4.05
N GLU A 163 1.59 -20.88 4.08
CA GLU A 163 0.93 -19.66 4.58
C GLU A 163 1.35 -19.27 6.00
N ALA A 164 1.71 -20.25 6.86
CA ALA A 164 2.18 -19.96 8.21
C ALA A 164 3.53 -19.21 8.25
N GLU A 165 4.26 -19.18 7.12
CA GLU A 165 5.49 -18.41 6.94
C GLU A 165 5.26 -17.10 6.20
N SER A 166 4.02 -16.77 5.82
CA SER A 166 3.65 -15.44 5.34
C SER A 166 3.71 -14.42 6.48
N GLY A 167 3.87 -13.14 6.16
CA GLY A 167 3.96 -12.09 7.16
C GLY A 167 3.54 -10.73 6.61
N SER A 168 2.97 -9.89 7.46
CA SER A 168 2.49 -8.58 7.05
C SER A 168 2.72 -7.52 8.12
N ILE A 169 2.90 -6.30 7.65
CA ILE A 169 2.84 -5.08 8.47
C ILE A 169 2.02 -4.07 7.68
N SER A 170 1.10 -3.39 8.36
CA SER A 170 0.38 -2.26 7.77
C SER A 170 0.12 -1.15 8.76
N PHE A 171 -0.07 0.06 8.26
CA PHE A 171 -0.62 1.16 9.04
C PHE A 171 -1.42 2.12 8.16
N ALA A 172 -2.28 2.89 8.81
CA ALA A 172 -2.89 4.07 8.21
C ALA A 172 -2.97 5.23 9.20
N VAL A 173 -3.07 6.42 8.65
CA VAL A 173 -3.13 7.70 9.35
C VAL A 173 -4.46 8.38 9.03
N ASN A 174 -5.10 8.97 10.04
CA ASN A 174 -6.30 9.78 9.88
C ASN A 174 -6.00 11.11 9.18
N GLU A 175 -7.02 11.80 8.67
CA GLU A 175 -6.88 13.14 8.08
C GLU A 175 -6.25 14.17 9.04
N ASP A 176 -6.49 14.00 10.35
CA ASP A 176 -5.91 14.84 11.41
C ASP A 176 -4.44 14.50 11.74
N GLN A 177 -3.84 13.58 10.97
CA GLN A 177 -2.48 13.09 11.12
C GLN A 177 -2.25 12.25 12.39
N SER A 178 -3.30 11.76 13.03
CA SER A 178 -3.17 10.74 14.08
C SER A 178 -3.04 9.34 13.48
N LEU A 179 -2.26 8.46 14.13
CA LEU A 179 -2.15 7.06 13.72
C LEU A 179 -3.49 6.35 13.95
N HIS A 180 -4.17 5.95 12.87
CA HIS A 180 -5.45 5.24 12.92
C HIS A 180 -5.23 3.80 13.39
N TYR A 181 -4.55 3.00 12.57
CA TYR A 181 -4.21 1.62 12.93
C TYR A 181 -2.76 1.29 12.62
N PHE A 182 -2.26 0.29 13.34
CA PHE A 182 -1.00 -0.38 13.06
C PHE A 182 -1.23 -1.88 13.23
N SER A 183 -0.96 -2.65 12.19
CA SER A 183 -1.21 -4.09 12.15
C SER A 183 0.08 -4.87 11.95
N VAL A 184 0.20 -5.99 12.66
CA VAL A 184 1.22 -7.01 12.41
C VAL A 184 0.58 -8.39 12.36
N GLY A 185 0.97 -9.17 11.36
CA GLY A 185 0.45 -10.51 11.11
C GLY A 185 1.54 -11.50 10.71
N GLY A 186 1.33 -12.78 11.03
CA GLY A 186 2.22 -13.88 10.62
C GLY A 186 3.68 -13.68 11.01
N ASN A 187 4.60 -14.06 10.13
CA ASN A 187 6.04 -13.82 10.21
C ASN A 187 6.39 -12.39 9.78
N PHE A 188 5.81 -11.39 10.46
CA PHE A 188 5.98 -9.96 10.13
C PHE A 188 7.46 -9.51 10.07
N THR A 189 8.38 -10.23 10.73
CA THR A 189 9.82 -9.94 10.65
C THR A 189 10.38 -10.07 9.24
N LEU A 190 9.75 -10.83 8.33
CA LEU A 190 10.13 -10.86 6.92
C LEU A 190 10.10 -9.46 6.29
N VAL A 191 9.12 -8.64 6.67
CA VAL A 191 8.99 -7.27 6.19
C VAL A 191 10.17 -6.41 6.66
N ALA A 192 10.51 -6.51 7.94
CA ALA A 192 11.64 -5.77 8.51
C ALA A 192 12.99 -6.25 7.93
N ASP A 193 13.19 -7.57 7.83
CA ASP A 193 14.43 -8.18 7.34
C ASP A 193 14.68 -7.91 5.84
N ASN A 194 13.62 -7.64 5.07
CA ASN A 194 13.69 -7.30 3.65
C ASN A 194 13.43 -5.81 3.38
N SER A 195 13.52 -4.95 4.40
CA SER A 195 13.22 -3.51 4.31
C SER A 195 13.89 -2.80 3.12
N ASP A 196 15.15 -3.15 2.82
CA ASP A 196 15.93 -2.50 1.75
C ASP A 196 15.45 -2.84 0.32
N ARG A 197 14.56 -3.82 0.18
CA ARG A 197 13.97 -4.23 -1.10
C ARG A 197 12.66 -3.52 -1.42
N LEU A 198 12.03 -2.93 -0.42
CA LEU A 198 10.73 -2.28 -0.53
C LEU A 198 10.87 -0.90 -1.17
N VAL A 199 9.88 -0.46 -1.94
CA VAL A 199 9.86 0.91 -2.47
C VAL A 199 9.88 1.95 -1.34
N CYS A 200 9.16 1.66 -0.26
CA CYS A 200 9.20 2.42 0.98
C CYS A 200 9.76 1.56 2.11
N PRO A 201 11.08 1.67 2.42
CA PRO A 201 11.71 0.84 3.43
C PRO A 201 11.07 0.97 4.82
N TYR A 202 10.81 -0.17 5.44
CA TYR A 202 10.17 -0.29 6.76
C TYR A 202 10.80 0.64 7.81
N HIS A 203 12.13 0.65 7.95
CA HIS A 203 12.77 1.48 8.97
C HIS A 203 12.55 2.98 8.74
N SER A 204 12.60 3.43 7.48
CA SER A 204 12.33 4.83 7.14
C SER A 204 10.89 5.21 7.44
N VAL A 205 9.97 4.29 7.18
CA VAL A 205 8.54 4.47 7.42
C VAL A 205 8.24 4.56 8.91
N ILE A 206 8.80 3.67 9.73
CA ILE A 206 8.67 3.73 11.19
C ILE A 206 9.26 5.03 11.74
N ASP A 207 10.41 5.48 11.23
CA ASP A 207 11.00 6.77 11.61
C ASP A 207 10.10 7.95 11.26
N ASN A 208 9.41 7.89 10.13
CA ASN A 208 8.41 8.88 9.75
C ASN A 208 7.17 8.84 10.64
N LEU A 209 6.72 7.65 11.04
CA LEU A 209 5.55 7.54 11.91
C LEU A 209 5.75 8.25 13.25
N ARG A 210 7.00 8.30 13.74
CA ARG A 210 7.39 9.04 14.95
C ARG A 210 7.26 10.56 14.83
N GLN A 211 7.10 11.09 13.62
CA GLN A 211 6.97 12.53 13.38
C GLN A 211 5.51 13.00 13.43
N TYR A 212 4.53 12.10 13.44
CA TYR A 212 3.12 12.46 13.51
C TYR A 212 2.70 12.96 14.89
N ASN A 213 1.75 13.91 14.90
CA ASN A 213 1.48 14.82 16.02
C ASN A 213 0.87 14.18 17.28
N SER A 214 0.50 12.89 17.24
CA SER A 214 0.01 12.17 18.42
C SER A 214 0.58 10.76 18.48
N PHE A 215 1.48 10.52 19.44
CA PHE A 215 1.95 9.18 19.83
C PHE A 215 0.86 8.31 20.49
N SER A 216 -0.41 8.53 20.17
CA SER A 216 -1.52 7.67 20.60
C SER A 216 -2.12 7.07 19.35
N LEU A 217 -1.76 5.80 19.12
CA LEU A 217 -2.38 4.96 18.12
C LEU A 217 -3.83 4.68 18.53
N GLU A 218 -4.78 4.78 17.59
CA GLU A 218 -6.16 4.42 17.91
C GLU A 218 -6.26 2.92 18.14
N SER A 219 -5.87 2.12 17.15
CA SER A 219 -5.93 0.67 17.25
C SER A 219 -4.63 -0.04 16.88
N PHE A 220 -4.25 -1.03 17.69
CA PHE A 220 -3.19 -1.97 17.35
C PHE A 220 -3.83 -3.31 16.99
N CYS A 221 -3.59 -3.77 15.77
CA CYS A 221 -4.13 -5.01 15.23
C CYS A 221 -3.05 -6.10 15.32
N PHE A 222 -3.38 -7.24 15.91
CA PHE A 222 -2.43 -8.33 16.14
C PHE A 222 -3.00 -9.68 15.69
N GLY A 223 -2.35 -10.30 14.71
CA GLY A 223 -2.60 -11.69 14.32
C GLY A 223 -1.89 -12.66 15.27
N CYS A 224 -2.65 -13.40 16.07
CA CYS A 224 -2.22 -14.34 17.12
C CYS A 224 -1.58 -15.65 16.59
N SER A 225 -0.74 -15.55 15.56
CA SER A 225 -0.02 -16.69 14.98
C SER A 225 1.16 -17.14 15.85
N GLU A 226 1.58 -18.39 15.67
CA GLU A 226 2.77 -18.92 16.37
C GLU A 226 4.04 -18.14 16.02
N GLN A 227 4.21 -17.74 14.76
CA GLN A 227 5.39 -16.99 14.32
C GLN A 227 5.42 -15.59 14.95
N ALA A 228 4.27 -14.92 15.01
CA ALA A 228 4.20 -13.61 15.64
C ALA A 228 4.48 -13.69 17.16
N LEU A 229 3.99 -14.74 17.84
CA LEU A 229 4.24 -14.96 19.27
C LEU A 229 5.72 -15.30 19.57
N LYS A 230 6.47 -15.93 18.65
CA LYS A 230 7.94 -16.08 18.81
C LYS A 230 8.67 -14.73 18.89
N ARG A 231 8.03 -13.67 18.41
CA ARG A 231 8.52 -12.29 18.33
C ARG A 231 7.74 -11.34 19.23
N GLU A 232 7.11 -11.87 20.28
CA GLU A 232 6.27 -11.11 21.19
C GLU A 232 7.03 -9.91 21.82
N GLN A 233 8.33 -10.03 22.06
CA GLN A 233 9.13 -8.95 22.64
C GLN A 233 9.30 -7.75 21.68
N GLU A 234 9.43 -7.98 20.37
CA GLU A 234 9.43 -6.89 19.40
C GLU A 234 8.05 -6.19 19.36
N ILE A 235 6.97 -6.96 19.39
CA ILE A 235 5.59 -6.42 19.38
C ILE A 235 5.30 -5.62 20.65
N LYS A 236 5.71 -6.13 21.81
CA LYS A 236 5.59 -5.43 23.10
C LYS A 236 6.27 -4.07 23.09
N LYS A 237 7.40 -3.92 22.38
CA LYS A 237 8.05 -2.60 22.21
C LYS A 237 7.16 -1.64 21.42
N LEU A 238 6.51 -2.10 20.36
CA LEU A 238 5.58 -1.28 19.58
C LEU A 238 4.38 -0.83 20.41
N ILE A 239 3.83 -1.69 21.28
CA ILE A 239 2.77 -1.31 22.22
C ILE A 239 3.21 -0.19 23.16
N VAL A 240 4.42 -0.29 23.73
CA VAL A 240 4.97 0.74 24.64
C VAL A 240 5.25 2.05 23.89
N GLU A 241 5.75 1.95 22.66
CA GLU A 241 6.11 3.09 21.81
C GLU A 241 4.87 3.85 21.31
N PHE A 242 3.89 3.14 20.75
CA PHE A 242 2.72 3.73 20.11
C PHE A 242 1.50 3.92 21.04
N LYS A 243 1.51 3.31 22.22
CA LYS A 243 0.48 3.45 23.27
C LYS A 243 -0.95 3.38 22.71
N PRO A 244 -1.34 2.23 22.12
CA PRO A 244 -2.64 2.09 21.50
C PRO A 244 -3.80 2.29 22.48
N LYS A 245 -4.90 2.87 22.00
CA LYS A 245 -6.14 2.98 22.77
C LYS A 245 -6.91 1.65 22.78
N SER A 246 -6.96 0.96 21.65
CA SER A 246 -7.58 -0.36 21.46
C SER A 246 -6.57 -1.42 21.00
N LEU A 247 -6.82 -2.66 21.38
CA LEU A 247 -6.16 -3.84 20.85
C LEU A 247 -7.20 -4.68 20.10
N GLU A 248 -6.92 -4.98 18.84
CA GLU A 248 -7.72 -5.85 17.99
C GLU A 248 -6.97 -7.15 17.74
N LEU A 249 -7.63 -8.28 17.97
CA LEU A 249 -7.03 -9.60 17.83
C LEU A 249 -7.67 -10.40 16.71
N TYR A 250 -6.82 -10.91 15.83
CA TYR A 250 -7.16 -11.90 14.81
C TYR A 250 -6.60 -13.25 15.24
N ASP A 251 -7.30 -14.34 14.92
CA ASP A 251 -6.90 -15.71 15.28
C ASP A 251 -6.66 -15.91 16.78
N PHE A 252 -7.52 -15.32 17.61
CA PHE A 252 -7.35 -15.36 19.05
C PHE A 252 -7.23 -16.81 19.55
N SER A 253 -6.21 -17.04 20.37
CA SER A 253 -6.07 -18.25 21.17
C SER A 253 -5.63 -17.90 22.58
N GLY A 254 -5.86 -18.79 23.54
CA GLY A 254 -5.43 -18.59 24.93
C GLY A 254 -3.93 -18.32 25.11
N ARG A 255 -3.10 -18.59 24.08
CA ARG A 255 -1.67 -18.25 24.06
C ARG A 255 -1.40 -16.74 24.06
N CYS A 256 -2.36 -15.94 23.59
CA CYS A 256 -2.24 -14.47 23.54
C CYS A 256 -2.57 -13.78 24.86
N MET A 257 -2.97 -14.53 25.90
CA MET A 257 -3.40 -13.93 27.17
C MET A 257 -2.30 -13.10 27.85
N GLU A 258 -1.05 -13.57 27.83
CA GLU A 258 0.07 -12.80 28.40
C GLU A 258 0.30 -11.48 27.66
N PHE A 259 0.14 -11.50 26.33
CA PHE A 259 0.22 -10.31 25.51
C PHE A 259 -0.92 -9.33 25.80
N ILE A 260 -2.16 -9.81 25.93
CA ILE A 260 -3.33 -9.00 26.31
C ILE A 260 -3.10 -8.31 27.66
N HIS A 261 -2.66 -9.07 28.67
CA HIS A 261 -2.37 -8.52 29.99
C HIS A 261 -1.28 -7.44 29.93
N PHE A 262 -0.24 -7.67 29.14
CA PHE A 262 0.81 -6.68 28.91
C PHE A 262 0.25 -5.41 28.26
N ALA A 263 -0.57 -5.53 27.22
CA ALA A 263 -1.13 -4.40 26.50
C ALA A 263 -2.05 -3.54 27.41
N ILE A 264 -2.91 -4.19 28.20
CA ILE A 264 -3.75 -3.53 29.20
C ILE A 264 -2.90 -2.79 30.24
N ALA A 265 -1.85 -3.43 30.76
CA ALA A 265 -0.93 -2.80 31.70
C ALA A 265 -0.21 -1.58 31.12
N ASN A 266 -0.12 -1.48 29.79
CA ASN A 266 0.48 -0.36 29.07
C ASN A 266 -0.54 0.62 28.47
N GLY A 267 -1.78 0.60 28.96
CA GLY A 267 -2.74 1.68 28.74
C GLY A 267 -3.79 1.42 27.66
N VAL A 268 -3.83 0.22 27.07
CA VAL A 268 -4.97 -0.22 26.25
C VAL A 268 -6.24 -0.24 27.10
N LYS A 269 -7.31 0.33 26.57
CA LYS A 269 -8.61 0.47 27.25
C LYS A 269 -9.74 -0.29 26.58
N GLN A 270 -9.53 -0.75 25.36
CA GLN A 270 -10.53 -1.44 24.57
C GLN A 270 -9.91 -2.70 23.96
N LEU A 271 -10.68 -3.79 23.91
CA LEU A 271 -10.25 -5.06 23.36
C LEU A 271 -11.35 -5.60 22.44
N GLU A 272 -10.97 -5.99 21.23
CA GLU A 272 -11.85 -6.58 20.23
C GLU A 272 -11.24 -7.87 19.69
N VAL A 273 -12.08 -8.86 19.39
CA VAL A 273 -11.68 -10.13 18.75
C VAL A 273 -12.45 -10.27 17.44
N ILE A 274 -11.76 -10.00 16.33
CA ILE A 274 -12.41 -9.74 15.04
C ILE A 274 -12.72 -11.02 14.28
N ASP A 275 -11.96 -12.11 14.43
CA ASP A 275 -12.26 -13.34 13.67
C ASP A 275 -11.68 -14.65 14.25
N TYR A 276 -12.19 -15.79 13.76
CA TYR A 276 -11.79 -17.20 13.99
C TYR A 276 -11.85 -17.79 15.41
N ALA A 277 -12.08 -16.97 16.44
CA ALA A 277 -12.34 -17.49 17.79
C ALA A 277 -13.73 -18.13 17.88
N SER A 278 -13.83 -19.30 18.51
CA SER A 278 -15.14 -19.88 18.79
C SER A 278 -15.96 -18.96 19.71
N GLU A 279 -17.28 -18.96 19.57
CA GLU A 279 -18.17 -18.21 20.48
C GLU A 279 -17.93 -18.55 21.95
N GLN A 280 -17.50 -19.79 22.24
CA GLN A 280 -17.11 -20.22 23.59
C GLN A 280 -15.84 -19.52 24.07
N GLU A 281 -14.81 -19.40 23.23
CA GLU A 281 -13.57 -18.68 23.57
C GLU A 281 -13.81 -17.19 23.73
N LYS A 282 -14.63 -16.58 22.86
CA LYS A 282 -15.06 -15.19 23.01
C LYS A 282 -15.79 -15.00 24.34
N ALA A 283 -16.79 -15.83 24.65
CA ALA A 283 -17.52 -15.75 25.91
C ALA A 283 -16.62 -15.95 27.14
N ALA A 284 -15.67 -16.88 27.08
CA ALA A 284 -14.69 -17.11 28.14
C ALA A 284 -13.78 -15.89 28.35
N LEU A 285 -13.28 -15.29 27.27
CA LEU A 285 -12.49 -14.07 27.31
C LEU A 285 -13.29 -12.90 27.90
N HIS A 286 -14.53 -12.68 27.43
CA HIS A 286 -15.41 -11.65 27.98
C HIS A 286 -15.62 -11.80 29.49
N THR A 287 -15.88 -13.03 29.95
CA THR A 287 -16.08 -13.33 31.39
C THR A 287 -14.81 -13.06 32.18
N LEU A 288 -13.66 -13.47 31.65
CA LEU A 288 -12.36 -13.26 32.27
C LEU A 288 -12.01 -11.77 32.36
N MET A 289 -12.18 -11.02 31.27
CA MET A 289 -11.89 -9.59 31.19
C MET A 289 -12.83 -8.79 32.10
N ALA A 290 -14.13 -9.11 32.13
CA ALA A 290 -15.07 -8.46 33.04
C ALA A 290 -14.71 -8.66 34.52
N HIS A 291 -14.12 -9.81 34.87
CA HIS A 291 -13.71 -10.10 36.24
C HIS A 291 -12.36 -9.44 36.62
N GLN A 292 -11.34 -9.57 35.77
CA GLN A 292 -9.98 -9.12 36.07
C GLN A 292 -9.72 -7.66 35.71
N TYR A 293 -10.38 -7.16 34.66
CA TYR A 293 -10.16 -5.83 34.09
C TYR A 293 -11.50 -5.14 33.80
N PRO A 294 -12.33 -4.85 34.81
CA PRO A 294 -13.69 -4.30 34.62
C PRO A 294 -13.73 -2.90 33.98
N HIS A 295 -12.57 -2.24 33.85
CA HIS A 295 -12.42 -0.95 33.19
C HIS A 295 -12.13 -1.07 31.69
N ILE A 296 -11.84 -2.28 31.19
CA ILE A 296 -11.63 -2.55 29.78
C ILE A 296 -12.98 -2.71 29.10
N LYS A 297 -13.19 -1.95 28.03
CA LYS A 297 -14.36 -2.09 27.17
C LYS A 297 -14.10 -3.21 26.17
N MET A 298 -14.83 -4.30 26.30
CA MET A 298 -14.92 -5.29 25.22
C MET A 298 -15.81 -4.72 24.11
N ILE A 299 -15.37 -4.83 22.86
CA ILE A 299 -16.13 -4.43 21.67
C ILE A 299 -16.72 -5.68 21.02
#